data_AF-A0A1H3LF51-F1
#
_entry.id   AF-A0A1H3LF51-F1
#
_cell.length_a   1.000
_cell.length_b   1.000
_cell.length_c   1.000
_cell.angle_alpha   90.00
_cell.angle_beta   90.00
_cell.angle_gamma   90.00
#
_symmetry.space_group_name_H-M   'P 1'
#
loop_
_entity.id
_entity.type
_entity.pdbx_description
1 polymer ?
#
loop_
_entity_poly.entity_id
_entity_poly.type
_entity_poly.pdbx_seq_one_letter_code
_entity_poly.pdbx_strand_id
1 'polypeptide(L)'
;MDVVAIDPSAAFRKALREQLPHAAVSVDAFHLVKLANDMVTQVRQRVVREAKGRRGRLEDPAWVNRRLLLRAGDTLSPRALARLTATLRADDPTDEIGAAWGIEEQLPALLTSGSLTESHERRMRLGVSVLAANMPETDRL
;
A
#
# COMPACT_ATOMS: atom_id res chain seq x y z
N MET A 1 22.68 14.63 15.69
CA MET A 1 21.35 14.80 15.06
C MET A 1 20.63 13.51 15.33
N ASP A 2 19.70 13.52 16.27
CA ASP A 2 19.14 12.29 16.83
C ASP A 2 17.90 11.92 16.02
N VAL A 3 18.00 10.84 15.25
CA VAL A 3 16.94 10.33 14.40
C VAL A 3 16.20 9.24 15.17
N VAL A 4 14.93 9.50 15.50
CA VAL A 4 14.05 8.53 16.15
C VAL A 4 13.07 8.01 15.11
N ALA A 5 13.07 6.69 14.86
CA ALA A 5 12.08 6.01 14.01
C ALA A 5 10.78 5.80 14.80
N ILE A 6 9.63 6.23 14.25
CA ILE A 6 8.34 6.25 14.95
C ILE A 6 7.22 5.67 14.07
N ASP A 7 6.25 5.01 14.70
CA ASP A 7 5.04 4.47 14.08
C ASP A 7 4.06 5.58 13.62
N PRO A 8 3.56 5.57 12.38
CA PRO A 8 2.73 6.64 11.82
C PRO A 8 1.23 6.56 12.20
N SER A 9 0.89 6.11 13.41
CA SER A 9 -0.52 6.06 13.83
C SER A 9 -1.19 7.44 13.80
N ALA A 10 -2.50 7.48 13.49
CA ALA A 10 -3.25 8.73 13.36
C ALA A 10 -3.25 9.58 14.65
N ALA A 11 -3.26 8.93 15.82
CA ALA A 11 -3.14 9.60 17.12
C ALA A 11 -1.78 10.28 17.29
N PHE A 12 -0.72 9.67 16.78
CA PHE A 12 0.65 10.19 16.90
C PHE A 12 0.94 11.30 15.86
N ARG A 13 0.40 11.19 14.64
CA ARG A 13 0.45 12.26 13.62
C ARG A 13 -0.18 13.57 14.11
N LYS A 14 -1.25 13.48 14.90
CA LYS A 14 -1.87 14.64 15.55
C LYS A 14 -0.98 15.24 16.63
N ALA A 15 -0.50 14.42 17.57
CA ALA A 15 0.39 14.85 18.66
C ALA A 15 1.70 15.48 18.16
N LEU A 16 2.28 14.95 17.06
CA LEU A 16 3.50 15.51 16.45
C LEU A 16 3.28 16.87 15.80
N ARG A 17 2.15 17.09 15.09
CA ARG A 17 1.81 18.41 14.53
C ARG A 17 1.59 19.46 15.62
N GLU A 18 1.05 19.05 16.77
CA GLU A 18 0.73 19.95 17.89
C GLU A 18 1.96 20.27 18.75
N GLN A 19 2.89 19.32 18.94
CA GLN A 19 3.99 19.45 19.90
C GLN A 19 5.38 19.68 19.27
N LEU A 20 5.61 19.27 18.02
CA LEU A 20 6.95 19.30 17.38
C LEU A 20 6.87 19.62 15.87
N PRO A 21 6.45 20.84 15.46
CA PRO A 21 6.20 21.21 14.07
C PRO A 21 7.45 21.22 13.15
N HIS A 22 8.65 21.12 13.73
CA HIS A 22 9.93 21.21 13.00
C HIS A 22 10.79 19.93 13.06
N ALA A 23 10.29 18.85 13.66
CA ALA A 23 11.04 17.61 13.77
C ALA A 23 11.02 16.80 12.44
N ALA A 24 12.20 16.36 11.99
CA ALA A 24 12.29 15.37 10.92
C ALA A 24 11.76 14.02 11.45
N VAL A 25 10.57 13.63 11.01
CA VAL A 25 9.95 12.35 11.37
C VAL A 25 10.63 11.24 10.57
N SER A 26 11.39 10.37 11.24
CA SER A 26 11.74 9.08 10.64
C SER A 26 10.57 8.14 10.87
N VAL A 27 9.99 7.65 9.78
CA VAL A 27 8.88 6.70 9.85
C VAL A 27 9.45 5.30 9.82
N ASP A 28 8.99 4.44 10.72
CA ASP A 28 9.44 3.06 10.73
C ASP A 28 9.02 2.32 9.44
N ALA A 29 10.03 1.89 8.68
CA ALA A 29 9.87 1.24 7.38
C ALA A 29 9.02 -0.04 7.47
N PHE A 30 9.19 -0.82 8.55
CA PHE A 30 8.45 -2.05 8.75
C PHE A 30 6.96 -1.77 9.00
N HIS A 31 6.63 -0.78 9.83
CA HIS A 31 5.24 -0.40 10.09
C HIS A 31 4.55 0.15 8.83
N LEU A 32 5.25 0.94 8.00
CA LEU A 32 4.69 1.42 6.73
C LEU A 32 4.39 0.28 5.75
N VAL A 33 5.35 -0.63 5.55
CA VAL A 33 5.16 -1.81 4.68
C VAL A 33 4.03 -2.68 5.20
N LYS A 34 3.91 -2.84 6.52
CA LYS A 34 2.80 -3.56 7.14
C LYS A 34 1.45 -2.88 6.86
N LEU A 35 1.35 -1.57 7.06
CA LEU A 35 0.13 -0.81 6.80
C LEU A 35 -0.33 -0.91 5.34
N ALA A 36 0.59 -0.83 4.37
CA ALA A 36 0.24 -1.00 2.96
C ALA A 36 -0.20 -2.41 2.63
N ASN A 37 0.48 -3.44 3.14
CA ASN A 37 0.04 -4.83 2.97
C ASN A 37 -1.34 -5.09 3.57
N ASP A 38 -1.63 -4.48 4.73
CA ASP A 38 -2.94 -4.56 5.38
C ASP A 38 -4.01 -3.81 4.56
N MET A 39 -3.67 -2.67 3.94
CA MET A 39 -4.56 -1.94 3.03
C MET A 39 -4.88 -2.78 1.79
N VAL A 40 -3.89 -3.32 1.09
CA VAL A 40 -4.09 -4.19 -0.08
C VAL A 40 -4.95 -5.40 0.29
N THR A 41 -4.72 -5.96 1.47
CA THR A 41 -5.51 -7.08 1.99
C THR A 41 -6.96 -6.69 2.24
N GLN A 42 -7.23 -5.50 2.78
CA GLN A 42 -8.59 -5.01 3.04
C GLN A 42 -9.34 -4.73 1.73
N VAL A 43 -8.73 -3.99 0.79
CA VAL A 43 -9.31 -3.71 -0.53
C VAL A 43 -9.69 -5.01 -1.25
N ARG A 44 -8.74 -5.96 -1.34
CA ARG A 44 -9.01 -7.28 -1.94
C ARG A 44 -10.15 -8.02 -1.25
N GLN A 45 -10.25 -7.95 0.07
CA GLN A 45 -11.36 -8.59 0.78
C GLN A 45 -12.70 -7.92 0.50
N ARG A 46 -12.73 -6.59 0.43
CA ARG A 46 -13.94 -5.82 0.11
C ARG A 46 -14.41 -6.11 -1.30
N VAL A 47 -13.55 -5.87 -2.31
CA VAL A 47 -13.85 -6.09 -3.73
C VAL A 47 -14.38 -7.51 -3.97
N VAL A 48 -13.71 -8.53 -3.44
CA VAL A 48 -14.17 -9.92 -3.60
C VAL A 48 -15.52 -10.17 -2.93
N ARG A 49 -15.78 -9.58 -1.76
CA ARG A 49 -17.08 -9.74 -1.07
C ARG A 49 -18.20 -9.05 -1.83
N GLU A 50 -17.96 -7.85 -2.34
CA GLU A 50 -18.93 -7.06 -3.12
C GLU A 50 -19.21 -7.74 -4.46
N ALA A 51 -18.18 -8.17 -5.18
CA ALA A 51 -18.32 -8.81 -6.49
C ALA A 51 -18.98 -10.20 -6.42
N LYS A 52 -18.71 -10.99 -5.36
CA LYS A 52 -19.16 -12.39 -5.29
C LYS A 52 -20.29 -12.62 -4.29
N GLY A 53 -20.63 -11.63 -3.46
CA GLY A 53 -21.60 -11.78 -2.35
C GLY A 53 -21.13 -12.73 -1.23
N ARG A 54 -19.85 -13.11 -1.22
CA ARG A 54 -19.28 -14.10 -0.28
C ARG A 54 -17.79 -13.83 -0.04
N ARG A 55 -17.23 -14.45 1.01
CA ARG A 55 -15.76 -14.47 1.20
C ARG A 55 -15.07 -15.20 0.04
N GLY A 56 -13.84 -14.78 -0.26
CA GLY A 56 -12.98 -15.44 -1.24
C GLY A 56 -12.64 -16.88 -0.86
N ARG A 57 -12.50 -17.74 -1.87
CA ARG A 57 -12.32 -19.20 -1.79
C ARG A 57 -11.18 -19.67 -2.70
N LEU A 58 -10.85 -20.96 -2.62
CA LEU A 58 -9.83 -21.60 -3.46
C LEU A 58 -10.12 -21.55 -4.97
N GLU A 59 -11.37 -21.31 -5.37
CA GLU A 59 -11.75 -21.11 -6.78
C GLU A 59 -11.52 -19.68 -7.28
N ASP A 60 -11.27 -18.72 -6.37
CA ASP A 60 -11.13 -17.30 -6.71
C ASP A 60 -9.65 -16.95 -6.91
N PRO A 61 -9.21 -16.57 -8.13
CA PRO A 61 -7.84 -16.13 -8.41
C PRO A 61 -7.26 -15.15 -7.39
N ALA A 62 -8.03 -14.13 -6.97
CA ALA A 62 -7.56 -13.13 -6.00
C ALA A 62 -7.31 -13.72 -4.62
N TRP A 63 -8.00 -14.80 -4.23
CA TRP A 63 -7.70 -15.52 -2.99
C TRP A 63 -6.46 -16.41 -3.15
N VAL A 64 -6.38 -17.17 -4.25
CA VAL A 64 -5.31 -18.15 -4.49
C VAL A 64 -3.97 -17.45 -4.63
N ASN A 65 -3.95 -16.37 -5.40
CA ASN A 65 -2.74 -15.60 -5.70
C ASN A 65 -2.53 -14.41 -4.76
N ARG A 66 -3.25 -14.34 -3.63
CA ARG A 66 -3.18 -13.21 -2.68
C ARG A 66 -1.76 -12.82 -2.23
N ARG A 67 -0.84 -13.79 -2.19
CA ARG A 67 0.56 -13.53 -1.80
C ARG A 67 1.36 -12.80 -2.89
N LEU A 68 0.92 -12.82 -4.14
CA LEU A 68 1.55 -12.03 -5.21
C LEU A 68 1.31 -10.54 -5.02
N LEU A 69 0.15 -10.18 -4.45
CA LEU A 69 -0.23 -8.80 -4.14
C LEU A 69 0.56 -8.21 -2.95
N LEU A 70 1.34 -9.01 -2.23
CA LEU A 70 2.14 -8.57 -1.07
C LEU A 70 3.64 -8.62 -1.36
N ARG A 71 4.00 -8.65 -2.64
CA ARG A 71 5.36 -8.68 -3.12
C ARG A 71 5.56 -7.48 -4.03
N ALA A 72 6.68 -6.79 -3.84
CA ALA A 72 7.13 -5.77 -4.77
C ALA A 72 7.31 -6.38 -6.16
N GLY A 73 6.78 -5.72 -7.20
CA GLY A 73 6.70 -6.25 -8.55
C GLY A 73 8.05 -6.49 -9.20
N ASP A 74 9.07 -5.70 -8.84
CA ASP A 74 10.47 -5.90 -9.27
C ASP A 74 11.07 -7.22 -8.77
N THR A 75 10.52 -7.81 -7.69
CA THR A 75 10.91 -9.14 -7.21
C THR A 75 10.16 -10.28 -7.88
N LEU A 76 9.11 -9.98 -8.65
CA LEU A 76 8.31 -11.00 -9.33
C LEU A 76 9.03 -11.48 -10.59
N SER A 77 9.15 -12.80 -10.73
CA SER A 77 9.57 -13.37 -12.01
C SER A 77 8.53 -13.04 -13.11
N PRO A 78 8.90 -13.02 -14.39
CA PRO A 78 7.96 -12.75 -15.48
C PRO A 78 6.71 -13.64 -15.43
N ARG A 79 6.87 -14.91 -15.03
CA ARG A 79 5.76 -15.84 -14.83
C ARG A 79 4.85 -15.44 -13.66
N ALA A 80 5.42 -14.96 -12.56
CA ALA A 80 4.66 -14.50 -11.41
C ALA A 80 3.91 -13.21 -11.73
N LEU A 81 4.53 -12.27 -12.44
CA LEU A 81 3.90 -11.05 -12.91
C LEU A 81 2.73 -11.36 -13.87
N ALA A 82 2.92 -12.25 -14.86
CA ALA A 82 1.85 -12.66 -15.76
C ALA A 82 0.66 -13.28 -15.00
N ARG A 83 0.91 -14.06 -13.94
CA ARG A 83 -0.14 -14.62 -13.08
C ARG A 83 -0.84 -13.56 -12.24
N LEU A 84 -0.11 -12.54 -11.77
CA LEU A 84 -0.71 -11.39 -11.10
C LEU A 84 -1.63 -10.63 -12.06
N THR A 85 -1.16 -10.32 -13.27
CA THR A 85 -1.98 -9.67 -14.30
C THR A 85 -3.23 -10.48 -14.64
N ALA A 86 -3.10 -11.80 -14.81
CA ALA A 86 -4.24 -12.67 -15.04
C ALA A 86 -5.23 -12.71 -13.86
N THR A 87 -4.71 -12.59 -12.62
CA THR A 87 -5.54 -12.51 -11.41
C THR A 87 -6.37 -11.24 -11.40
N LEU A 88 -5.74 -10.08 -11.65
CA LEU A 88 -6.43 -8.79 -11.67
C LEU A 88 -7.51 -8.77 -12.76
N ARG A 89 -7.20 -9.22 -13.99
CA ARG A 89 -8.20 -9.31 -15.07
C ARG A 89 -9.41 -10.18 -14.73
N ALA A 90 -9.24 -11.19 -13.88
CA ALA A 90 -10.31 -12.15 -13.58
C ALA A 90 -11.16 -11.76 -12.36
N ASP A 91 -10.55 -11.13 -11.35
CA ASP A 91 -11.14 -10.97 -10.01
C ASP A 91 -11.09 -9.53 -9.47
N ASP A 92 -10.69 -8.55 -10.29
CA ASP A 92 -10.66 -7.13 -9.93
C ASP A 92 -11.56 -6.27 -10.84
N PRO A 93 -12.89 -6.45 -10.78
CA PRO A 93 -13.82 -5.77 -11.69
C PRO A 93 -13.91 -4.25 -11.50
N THR A 94 -13.36 -3.72 -10.40
CA THR A 94 -13.34 -2.28 -10.07
C THR A 94 -11.97 -1.64 -10.29
N ASP A 95 -10.96 -2.43 -10.70
CA ASP A 95 -9.54 -2.04 -10.77
C ASP A 95 -8.94 -1.59 -9.41
N GLU A 96 -9.68 -1.74 -8.31
CA GLU A 96 -9.28 -1.27 -6.98
C GLU A 96 -8.16 -2.13 -6.38
N ILE A 97 -8.15 -3.45 -6.62
CA ILE A 97 -7.08 -4.34 -6.13
C ILE A 97 -5.75 -3.98 -6.80
N GLY A 98 -5.78 -3.72 -8.11
CA GLY A 98 -4.63 -3.26 -8.89
C GLY A 98 -4.15 -1.88 -8.44
N ALA A 99 -5.07 -0.94 -8.22
CA ALA A 99 -4.74 0.39 -7.69
C ALA A 99 -4.10 0.31 -6.30
N ALA A 100 -4.65 -0.52 -5.40
CA ALA A 100 -4.08 -0.76 -4.08
C ALA A 100 -2.66 -1.32 -4.16
N TRP A 101 -2.44 -2.32 -5.03
CA TRP A 101 -1.11 -2.89 -5.23
C TRP A 101 -0.12 -1.84 -5.76
N GLY A 102 -0.51 -1.03 -6.74
CA GLY A 102 0.32 0.05 -7.27
C GLY A 102 0.65 1.17 -6.26
N ILE A 103 -0.16 1.36 -5.22
CA ILE A 103 0.15 2.24 -4.09
C ILE A 103 1.22 1.60 -3.18
N GLU A 104 1.10 0.30 -2.89
CA GLU A 104 2.08 -0.44 -2.08
C GLU A 104 3.46 -0.48 -2.75
N GLU A 105 3.51 -0.66 -4.07
CA GLU A 105 4.75 -0.66 -4.85
C GLU A 105 5.56 0.64 -4.78
N GLN A 106 4.94 1.76 -4.42
CA GLN A 106 5.64 3.04 -4.27
C GLN A 106 6.42 3.15 -2.95
N LEU A 107 6.15 2.27 -1.96
CA LEU A 107 6.79 2.35 -0.65
C LEU A 107 8.27 1.98 -0.63
N PRO A 108 8.75 0.89 -1.28
CA PRO A 108 10.18 0.59 -1.31
C PRO A 108 11.01 1.76 -1.88
N ALA A 109 10.47 2.39 -2.92
CA ALA A 109 11.01 3.61 -3.49
C ALA A 109 11.06 4.75 -2.45
N LEU A 110 9.98 5.03 -1.73
CA LEU A 110 9.97 6.07 -0.71
C LEU A 110 11.00 5.81 0.42
N LEU A 111 11.15 4.56 0.82
CA LEU A 111 12.00 4.14 1.96
C LEU A 111 13.49 4.12 1.63
N THR A 112 13.86 4.09 0.35
CA THR A 112 15.27 4.03 -0.12
C THR A 112 15.82 5.36 -0.61
N SER A 113 15.05 6.46 -0.48
CA SER A 113 15.47 7.80 -0.93
C SER A 113 16.72 8.29 -0.21
N GLY A 114 17.67 8.84 -0.96
CA GLY A 114 18.96 9.31 -0.43
C GLY A 114 18.96 10.76 0.07
N SER A 115 17.85 11.49 -0.11
CA SER A 115 17.72 12.90 0.28
C SER A 115 16.30 13.27 0.68
N LEU A 116 16.17 14.31 1.51
CA LEU A 116 14.87 14.84 1.95
C LEU A 116 13.99 15.32 0.78
N THR A 117 14.59 15.92 -0.25
CA THR A 117 13.87 16.37 -1.46
C THR A 117 13.28 15.18 -2.21
N GLU A 118 14.06 14.13 -2.40
CA GLU A 118 13.59 12.91 -3.05
C GLU A 118 12.50 12.21 -2.24
N SER A 119 12.63 12.14 -0.90
CA SER A 119 11.58 11.63 -0.02
C SER A 119 10.28 12.45 -0.16
N HIS A 120 10.40 13.77 -0.25
CA HIS A 120 9.25 14.67 -0.40
C HIS A 120 8.53 14.45 -1.73
N GLU A 121 9.25 14.37 -2.85
CA GLU A 121 8.66 14.10 -4.16
C GLU A 121 7.99 12.73 -4.24
N ARG A 122 8.64 11.70 -3.70
CA ARG A 122 8.07 10.33 -3.63
C ARG A 122 6.81 10.31 -2.76
N ARG A 123 6.81 11.03 -1.63
CA ARG A 123 5.63 11.18 -0.78
C ARG A 123 4.49 11.92 -1.49
N MET A 124 4.79 12.96 -2.26
CA MET A 124 3.77 13.68 -3.04
C MET A 124 3.13 12.78 -4.11
N ARG A 125 3.93 11.98 -4.82
CA ARG A 125 3.42 10.98 -5.78
C ARG A 125 2.53 9.92 -5.13
N LEU A 126 2.93 9.42 -3.96
CA LEU A 126 2.12 8.51 -3.17
C LEU A 126 0.78 9.15 -2.81
N GLY A 127 0.79 10.41 -2.34
CA GLY A 127 -0.42 11.16 -1.99
C GLY A 127 -1.37 11.34 -3.18
N VAL A 128 -0.85 11.65 -4.38
CA VAL A 128 -1.66 11.74 -5.61
C VAL A 128 -2.31 10.39 -5.94
N SER A 129 -1.56 9.30 -5.81
CA SER A 129 -2.06 7.94 -6.09
C SER A 129 -3.17 7.53 -5.13
N VAL A 130 -3.01 7.83 -3.83
CA VAL A 130 -4.03 7.61 -2.80
C VAL A 130 -5.30 8.41 -3.09
N LEU A 131 -5.17 9.70 -3.41
CA LEU A 131 -6.32 10.55 -3.75
C LEU A 131 -7.03 10.07 -5.02
N ALA A 132 -6.28 9.65 -6.03
CA ALA A 132 -6.84 9.14 -7.28
C ALA A 132 -7.57 7.81 -7.09
N ALA A 133 -7.04 6.94 -6.22
CA ALA A 133 -7.68 5.68 -5.88
C ALA A 133 -9.01 5.88 -5.14
N ASN A 134 -9.11 6.91 -4.30
CA ASN A 134 -10.35 7.29 -3.59
C ASN A 134 -11.03 6.10 -2.88
N MET A 135 -10.22 5.24 -2.24
CA MET A 135 -10.68 4.05 -1.53
C MET A 135 -10.69 4.30 -0.02
N PRO A 136 -11.74 3.89 0.73
CA PRO A 136 -11.80 4.07 2.19
C PRO A 136 -10.61 3.47 2.94
N GLU A 137 -9.99 2.41 2.39
CA GLU A 137 -8.84 1.75 2.99
C GLU A 137 -7.53 2.55 2.86
N THR A 138 -7.47 3.51 1.93
CA THR A 138 -6.26 4.30 1.66
C THR A 138 -6.08 5.49 2.61
N ASP A 139 -7.13 5.90 3.32
CA ASP A 139 -7.11 6.99 4.32
C ASP A 139 -6.13 6.76 5.47
N ARG A 140 -5.67 5.51 5.65
CA ARG A 140 -4.77 5.11 6.74
C ARG A 140 -3.28 5.25 6.38
N LEU A 141 -2.95 5.34 5.09
CA LEU A 141 -1.58 5.55 4.58
C LEU A 141 -1.19 7.03 4.69
#